data_AF-A0A7V9M9Y4-F1
#
_entry.id   AF-A0A7V9M9Y4-F1
#
_cell.length_a   1.000
_cell.length_b   1.000
_cell.length_c   1.000
_cell.angle_alpha   90.00
_cell.angle_beta   90.00
_cell.angle_gamma   90.00
#
_symmetry.space_group_name_H-M   'P 1'
#
loop_
_entity.id
_entity.type
_entity.pdbx_description
1 polymer ?
#
loop_
_entity_poly.entity_id
_entity_poly.type
_entity_poly.pdbx_seq_one_letter_code
_entity_poly.pdbx_strand_id
1 'polypeptide(L)' 'MTISFVERTRDYVVPSSNEHVLHDGPLRAGQTVAFDFALPADARPSVKPEHAELYWKIDLKSDAPGLDAHLTRRLVVVV' A
#
# COMPACT_ATOMS: atom_id res chain seq x y z
N MET A 1 2.24 -7.48 3.11
CA MET A 1 1.60 -6.44 2.28
C MET A 1 0.79 -5.55 3.19
N THR A 2 0.92 -4.24 3.03
CA THR A 2 0.17 -3.26 3.80
C THR A 2 -0.58 -2.34 2.85
N ILE A 3 -1.89 -2.24 3.01
CA ILE A 3 -2.72 -1.28 2.28
C ILE A 3 -2.99 -0.12 3.23
N SER A 4 -2.78 1.11 2.79
CA SER A 4 -3.05 2.30 3.60
C SER A 4 -3.91 3.31 2.86
N PHE A 5 -4.89 3.87 3.55
CA PHE A 5 -5.49 5.16 3.18
C PHE A 5 -4.67 6.26 3.85
N VAL A 6 -4.19 7.22 3.07
CA VAL A 6 -3.28 8.26 3.52
C VAL A 6 -3.92 9.62 3.34
N GLU A 7 -3.99 10.37 4.44
CA GLU A 7 -4.18 11.80 4.43
C GLU A 7 -2.81 12.48 4.55
N ARG A 8 -2.44 13.24 3.52
CA ARG A 8 -1.19 14.00 3.50
C ARG A 8 -1.51 15.48 3.38
N THR A 9 -0.95 16.28 4.27
CA THR A 9 -0.90 17.74 4.15
C THR A 9 0.55 18.19 4.06
N ARG A 10 0.77 19.50 4.15
CA ARG A 10 2.12 20.08 4.22
C ARG A 10 2.88 19.61 5.45
N ASP A 11 2.20 19.51 6.59
CA ASP A 11 2.83 19.37 7.90
C ASP A 11 2.66 17.97 8.51
N TYR A 12 1.71 17.18 8.02
CA TYR A 12 1.43 15.85 8.57
C TYR A 12 1.07 14.81 7.50
N VAL A 13 1.31 13.54 7.86
CA VAL A 13 0.88 12.37 7.12
C VAL A 13 0.20 11.43 8.12
N VAL A 14 -1.08 11.13 7.89
CA VAL A 14 -1.88 10.25 8.73
C VAL A 14 -2.31 9.04 7.91
N PRO A 15 -1.64 7.89 8.07
CA PRO A 15 -2.05 6.64 7.44
C PRO A 15 -3.01 5.84 8.33
N SER A 16 -4.03 5.26 7.74
CA SER A 16 -4.80 4.14 8.31
C SER A 16 -4.49 2.90 7.49
N SER A 17 -3.98 1.84 8.13
CA SER A 17 -3.41 0.68 7.44
C SER A 17 -4.01 -0.66 7.86
N ASN A 18 -4.01 -1.61 6.91
CA ASN A 18 -4.32 -3.01 7.13
C ASN A 18 -3.19 -3.87 6.55
N GLU A 19 -2.65 -4.82 7.33
CA GLU A 19 -1.56 -5.71 6.94
C GLU A 19 -2.07 -7.12 6.61
N HIS A 20 -1.52 -7.73 5.56
CA HIS A 20 -1.85 -9.07 5.08
C HIS A 20 -0.57 -9.79 4.63
N VAL A 21 -0.46 -11.08 4.96
CA VAL A 21 0.62 -11.95 4.50
C VAL A 21 0.24 -12.51 3.12
N LEU A 22 1.06 -12.24 2.09
CA LEU A 22 0.81 -12.73 0.72
C LEU A 22 1.42 -14.12 0.48
N HIS A 23 2.53 -14.40 1.14
CA HIS A 23 3.23 -15.67 1.04
C HIS A 23 3.99 -15.91 2.34
N ASP A 24 3.94 -17.15 2.82
CA ASP A 24 4.74 -17.62 3.93
C ASP A 24 5.62 -18.78 3.47
N GLY A 25 6.89 -18.75 3.83
CA GLY A 25 7.91 -19.71 3.41
C GLY A 25 8.98 -19.15 2.45
N PRO A 26 9.86 -20.04 1.95
CA PRO A 26 11.03 -19.63 1.19
C PRO A 26 10.67 -19.13 -0.21
N LEU A 27 11.10 -17.90 -0.53
CA LEU A 27 11.04 -17.32 -1.86
C LEU A 27 12.27 -17.71 -2.70
N ARG A 28 12.05 -18.00 -3.99
CA ARG A 28 13.12 -18.25 -4.96
C ARG A 28 13.37 -17.02 -5.82
N ALA A 29 14.60 -16.84 -6.29
CA ALA A 29 14.94 -15.77 -7.23
C ALA A 29 14.08 -15.88 -8.50
N GLY A 30 13.44 -14.77 -8.90
CA GLY A 30 12.54 -14.73 -10.06
C GLY A 30 11.15 -15.32 -9.82
N GLN A 31 10.82 -15.73 -8.58
CA GLN A 31 9.47 -16.18 -8.24
C GLN A 31 8.46 -15.03 -8.29
N THR A 32 7.32 -15.27 -8.93
CA THR A 32 6.18 -14.36 -8.96
C THR A 32 5.10 -14.88 -8.02
N VAL A 33 4.60 -14.02 -7.13
CA VAL A 33 3.42 -14.30 -6.31
C VAL A 33 2.29 -13.42 -6.83
N ALA A 34 1.30 -14.05 -7.47
CA ALA A 34 0.07 -13.37 -7.86
C ALA A 34 -0.81 -13.18 -6.63
N PHE A 35 -1.41 -12.01 -6.51
CA PHE A 35 -2.40 -11.71 -5.49
C PHE A 35 -3.43 -10.76 -6.07
N ASP A 36 -4.66 -10.90 -5.60
CA ASP A 36 -5.73 -9.97 -5.87
C ASP A 36 -6.03 -9.20 -4.59
N PHE A 37 -6.42 -7.94 -4.74
CA PHE A 37 -6.95 -7.17 -3.62
C PHE A 37 -8.19 -6.43 -4.08
N ALA A 38 -9.20 -6.39 -3.21
CA ALA A 38 -10.36 -5.53 -3.36
C ALA A 38 -10.21 -4.36 -2.39
N LEU A 39 -10.50 -3.15 -2.87
CA LEU A 39 -10.71 -2.03 -1.96
C LEU A 39 -12.00 -2.29 -1.14
N PRO A 40 -12.05 -1.87 0.14
CA PRO A 40 -13.29 -1.88 0.91
C PRO A 40 -14.43 -1.19 0.15
N ALA A 41 -15.67 -1.65 0.34
CA ALA A 41 -16.83 -1.07 -0.35
C ALA A 41 -17.07 0.41 0.02
N ASP A 42 -16.59 0.82 1.19
CA ASP A 42 -16.60 2.19 1.72
C ASP A 42 -15.27 2.94 1.46
N ALA A 43 -14.45 2.44 0.52
CA ALA A 43 -13.18 3.07 0.19
C ALA A 43 -13.41 4.50 -0.33
N ARG A 44 -12.84 5.48 0.39
CA ARG A 44 -12.92 6.88 0.01
C ARG A 44 -12.14 7.14 -1.28
N PRO A 45 -12.62 8.03 -2.16
CA PRO A 45 -11.90 8.37 -3.39
C PRO A 45 -10.59 9.10 -3.11
N SER A 46 -9.67 9.04 -4.07
CA SER A 46 -8.47 9.85 -4.07
C SER A 46 -8.81 11.29 -4.44
N VAL A 47 -8.38 12.27 -3.64
CA VAL A 47 -8.64 13.69 -3.87
C VAL A 47 -7.35 14.49 -3.65
N LYS A 48 -7.08 15.48 -4.51
CA LYS A 48 -5.89 16.34 -4.40
C LYS A 48 -6.27 17.82 -4.40
N PRO A 49 -6.81 18.35 -3.29
CA PRO A 49 -6.99 19.79 -3.10
C PRO A 49 -5.64 20.52 -3.00
N GLU A 50 -5.67 21.85 -2.95
CA GLU A 50 -4.47 22.71 -2.99
C GLU A 50 -3.44 22.43 -1.88
N HIS A 51 -3.90 22.06 -0.68
CA HIS A 51 -3.05 21.92 0.51
C HIS A 51 -3.06 20.52 1.13
N ALA A 52 -3.81 19.59 0.54
CA ALA A 52 -3.94 18.24 1.06
C ALA A 52 -4.05 17.22 -0.07
N GLU A 53 -3.86 15.96 0.28
CA GLU A 53 -3.95 14.86 -0.64
C GLU A 53 -4.44 13.62 0.09
N LEU A 54 -5.55 13.07 -0.41
CA LEU A 54 -6.12 11.80 0.03
C LEU A 54 -5.80 10.76 -1.03
N TYR A 55 -5.16 9.66 -0.63
CA TYR A 55 -4.81 8.59 -1.56
C TYR A 55 -4.67 7.24 -0.89
N TRP A 56 -4.79 6.20 -1.70
CA TRP A 56 -4.49 4.83 -1.30
C TRP A 56 -3.07 4.45 -1.73
N LYS A 57 -2.41 3.62 -0.93
CA LYS A 57 -1.13 3.01 -1.29
C LYS A 57 -1.07 1.55 -0.86
N ILE A 58 -0.29 0.76 -1.60
CA ILE A 58 0.12 -0.59 -1.25
C ILE A 58 1.62 -0.58 -1.00
N ASP A 59 2.02 -1.11 0.14
CA ASP A 59 3.40 -1.36 0.52
C ASP A 59 3.65 -2.87 0.54
N LEU A 60 4.62 -3.33 -0.25
CA LEU A 60 5.06 -4.72 -0.31
C LEU A 60 6.48 -4.79 0.25
N LYS A 61 6.64 -5.48 1.37
CA LYS A 61 7.94 -5.75 2.00
C LYS A 61 8.19 -7.26 2.01
N SER A 62 9.45 -7.65 1.97
CA SER A 62 9.87 -9.02 2.30
C SER A 62 10.56 -9.03 3.66
N ASP A 63 10.11 -9.88 4.58
CA ASP A 63 10.76 -10.03 5.89
C ASP A 63 11.96 -11.00 5.81
N ALA A 64 12.85 -10.80 4.83
CA ALA A 64 14.03 -11.62 4.59
C ALA A 64 15.30 -10.99 5.19
N PRO A 65 16.27 -11.78 5.70
CA PRO A 65 17.56 -11.26 6.15
C PRO A 65 18.32 -10.63 4.98
N GLY A 66 18.80 -9.39 5.15
CA GLY A 66 19.60 -8.68 4.13
C GLY A 66 19.06 -7.28 3.84
N LEU A 67 19.29 -6.80 2.62
CA LEU A 67 18.73 -5.53 2.16
C LEU A 67 17.20 -5.66 2.04
N ASP A 68 16.49 -4.71 2.63
CA ASP A 68 15.04 -4.68 2.58
C ASP A 68 14.56 -4.52 1.14
N ALA A 69 13.78 -5.49 0.66
CA ALA A 69 13.09 -5.38 -0.62
C ALA A 69 11.70 -4.80 -0.35
N HIS A 70 11.61 -3.48 -0.47
CA HIS A 70 10.38 -2.73 -0.28
C HIS A 70 9.93 -2.09 -1.60
N LEU A 71 8.68 -2.31 -1.97
CA LEU A 71 8.01 -1.65 -3.08
C LEU A 71 6.75 -0.94 -2.57
N THR A 72 6.69 0.37 -2.79
CA THR A 72 5.48 1.16 -2.58
C THR A 72 4.82 1.47 -3.92
N ARG A 73 3.51 1.27 -4.02
CA ARG A 73 2.69 1.69 -5.15
C ARG A 73 1.52 2.53 -4.68
N ARG A 74 1.31 3.65 -5.34
CA ARG A 74 0.16 4.53 -5.11
C ARG A 74 -1.00 4.09 -6.01
N LEU A 75 -2.21 4.10 -5.45
CA LEU A 75 -3.44 3.77 -6.16
C LEU A 75 -4.24 5.06 -6.41
N VAL A 76 -4.88 5.10 -7.57
CA VAL A 76 -5.84 6.15 -7.93
C VAL A 76 -7.23 5.54 -7.86
N VAL A 77 -8.03 6.01 -6.91
CA VAL A 77 -9.42 5.58 -6.73
C VAL A 77 -10.30 6.72 -7.20
N VAL A 78 -11.07 6.48 -8.26
CA VAL A 78 -12.03 7.44 -8.85
C VAL A 78 -13.45 6.95 -8.59
N VAL A 79 -14.38 7.89 -8.42
CA VAL A 79 -15.83 7.62 -8.36
C VAL A 79 -16.41 7.59 -9.77
#